data_AF-A0A8T4UX10-F1
#
_entry.id   AF-A0A8T4UX10-F1
#
_cell.length_a   1.000
_cell.length_b   1.000
_cell.length_c   1.000
_cell.angle_alpha   90.00
_cell.angle_beta   90.00
_cell.angle_gamma   90.00
#
_symmetry.space_group_name_H-M   'P 1'
#
loop_
_entity.id
_entity.type
_entity.pdbx_description
1 polymer ?
#
loop_
_entity_poly.entity_id
_entity_poly.type
_entity_poly.pdbx_seq_one_letter_code
_entity_poly.pdbx_strand_id
1 'polypeptide(L)'
;MKKSTIILSAFLILLVMTSFVFAADSITYDFDDVNVVYAAEFEAKPVDGVDYSGTWISDIVGSDKKLTIIYGVVELLKDGNVLVTEEFIKVGGSEGSKRFLVNSASYYYWDGTSDFSQIKSFFWSAKKLEGTSVVKDKTKPIYSTCFSRKFTENGDRYAFYLSFSDDGEDHSQECTGGTSTMMYEADVGSIRETGEATSTSGM
;
A
#
# COMPACT_ATOMS: atom_id res chain seq x y z
N MET A 1 -11.06 61.35 29.33
CA MET A 1 -10.25 60.21 28.84
C MET A 1 -10.82 58.93 29.42
N LYS A 2 -11.51 58.12 28.61
CA LYS A 2 -12.16 56.87 29.03
C LYS A 2 -11.11 55.76 29.14
N LYS A 3 -11.00 55.13 30.31
CA LYS A 3 -10.22 53.90 30.52
C LYS A 3 -11.13 52.73 30.18
N SER A 4 -10.73 51.94 29.18
CA SER A 4 -11.44 50.73 28.76
C SER A 4 -10.87 49.54 29.52
N THR A 5 -11.72 48.90 30.32
CA THR A 5 -11.40 47.64 31.03
C THR A 5 -11.72 46.48 30.08
N ILE A 6 -10.71 45.70 29.71
CA ILE A 6 -10.87 44.46 28.93
C ILE A 6 -11.23 43.35 29.91
N ILE A 7 -12.44 42.80 29.79
CA ILE A 7 -12.88 41.60 30.51
C ILE A 7 -12.47 40.39 29.64
N LEU A 8 -11.55 39.58 30.15
CA LEU A 8 -11.11 38.34 29.52
C LEU A 8 -12.01 37.21 30.00
N SER A 9 -12.95 36.77 29.16
CA SER A 9 -13.81 35.62 29.43
C SER A 9 -13.03 34.33 29.18
N ALA A 10 -12.68 33.60 30.25
CA ALA A 10 -12.12 32.27 30.18
C ALA A 10 -13.23 31.26 29.85
N PHE A 11 -13.20 30.69 28.63
CA PHE A 11 -14.03 29.56 28.24
C PHE A 11 -13.41 28.28 28.78
N LEU A 12 -13.96 27.78 29.89
CA LEU A 12 -13.65 26.45 30.43
C LEU A 12 -14.36 25.39 29.57
N ILE A 13 -13.64 24.78 28.64
CA ILE A 13 -14.14 23.61 27.91
C ILE A 13 -13.96 22.40 28.82
N LEU A 14 -15.06 21.97 29.44
CA LEU A 14 -15.16 20.72 30.17
C LEU A 14 -15.03 19.56 29.17
N LEU A 15 -13.84 18.95 29.09
CA LEU A 15 -13.60 17.78 28.27
C LEU A 15 -14.27 16.57 28.93
N VAL A 16 -15.50 16.27 28.53
CA VAL A 16 -16.15 15.01 28.90
C VAL A 16 -15.44 13.90 28.12
N MET A 17 -14.57 13.17 28.81
CA MET A 17 -14.01 11.90 28.34
C MET A 17 -15.15 10.86 28.29
N THR A 18 -15.93 10.85 27.22
CA THR A 18 -16.75 9.68 26.88
C THR A 18 -15.87 8.69 26.16
N SER A 19 -15.52 7.60 26.86
CA SER A 19 -14.91 6.40 26.30
C SER A 19 -15.87 5.81 25.26
N PHE A 20 -15.67 6.15 23.99
CA PHE A 20 -16.36 5.48 22.89
C PHE A 20 -15.68 4.14 22.63
N VAL A 21 -16.30 3.06 23.09
CA VAL A 21 -16.05 1.73 22.54
C VAL A 21 -16.84 1.65 21.23
N PHE A 22 -16.17 1.91 20.12
CA PHE A 22 -16.67 1.55 18.79
C PHE A 22 -15.66 0.58 18.17
N ALA A 23 -15.93 -0.72 18.29
CA ALA A 23 -15.44 -1.68 17.31
C ALA A 23 -16.29 -1.49 16.05
N ALA A 24 -15.95 -0.50 15.23
CA ALA A 24 -16.47 -0.46 13.88
C ALA A 24 -15.68 -1.52 13.08
N ASP A 25 -16.30 -2.66 12.82
CA ASP A 25 -15.70 -3.77 12.04
C ASP A 25 -15.29 -3.32 10.63
N SER A 26 -15.87 -2.21 10.15
CA SER A 26 -15.45 -1.53 8.93
C SER A 26 -15.52 0.01 9.04
N ILE A 27 -14.63 0.69 8.30
CA ILE A 27 -14.58 2.14 8.16
C ILE A 27 -14.54 2.47 6.67
N THR A 28 -15.40 3.37 6.21
CA THR A 28 -15.45 3.81 4.81
C THR A 28 -15.14 5.30 4.70
N TYR A 29 -14.35 5.66 3.69
CA TYR A 29 -14.05 7.04 3.31
C TYR A 29 -14.52 7.26 1.87
N ASP A 30 -15.40 8.24 1.67
CA ASP A 30 -15.99 8.51 0.36
C ASP A 30 -15.29 9.69 -0.34
N PHE A 31 -14.93 9.46 -1.60
CA PHE A 31 -14.36 10.46 -2.49
C PHE A 31 -15.29 10.72 -3.67
N ASP A 32 -15.12 11.87 -4.31
CA ASP A 32 -15.94 12.25 -5.45
C ASP A 32 -15.39 11.67 -6.75
N ASP A 33 -14.06 11.49 -6.83
CA ASP A 33 -13.37 10.96 -8.00
C ASP A 33 -12.08 10.21 -7.64
N VAL A 34 -11.63 9.36 -8.56
CA VAL A 34 -10.39 8.58 -8.46
C VAL A 34 -9.62 8.68 -9.77
N ASN A 35 -8.44 9.28 -9.72
CA ASN A 35 -7.56 9.40 -10.88
C ASN A 35 -6.40 8.42 -10.78
N VAL A 36 -6.20 7.59 -11.81
CA VAL A 36 -4.98 6.79 -11.93
C VAL A 36 -3.88 7.68 -12.49
N VAL A 37 -2.87 7.98 -11.67
CA VAL A 37 -1.74 8.83 -12.06
C VAL A 37 -0.66 8.00 -12.75
N TYR A 38 -0.45 6.80 -12.24
CA TYR A 38 0.56 5.88 -12.73
C TYR A 38 0.06 4.44 -12.62
N ALA A 39 0.34 3.63 -13.62
CA ALA A 39 0.18 2.19 -13.54
C ALA A 39 1.25 1.48 -14.37
N ALA A 40 1.78 0.40 -13.81
CA ALA A 40 2.75 -0.48 -14.43
C ALA A 40 2.23 -1.92 -14.41
N GLU A 41 2.37 -2.61 -15.53
CA GLU A 41 2.11 -4.04 -15.66
C GLU A 41 3.43 -4.79 -15.87
N PHE A 42 3.62 -5.90 -15.15
CA PHE A 42 4.77 -6.79 -15.32
C PHE A 42 4.43 -8.24 -14.93
N GLU A 43 5.21 -9.18 -15.44
CA GLU A 43 5.11 -10.59 -15.05
C GLU A 43 6.06 -10.88 -13.87
N ALA A 44 5.57 -11.64 -12.89
CA ALA A 44 6.37 -12.22 -11.84
C ALA A 44 6.38 -13.75 -11.94
N LYS A 45 7.53 -14.35 -11.66
CA LYS A 45 7.76 -15.80 -11.64
C LYS A 45 8.16 -16.24 -10.23
N PRO A 46 7.89 -17.50 -9.84
CA PRO A 46 8.28 -17.99 -8.54
C PRO A 46 9.80 -17.99 -8.39
N VAL A 47 10.28 -17.72 -7.19
CA VAL A 47 11.67 -17.92 -6.80
C VAL A 47 11.91 -19.43 -6.60
N ASP A 48 12.96 -19.96 -7.21
CA ASP A 48 13.27 -21.38 -7.15
C ASP A 48 13.46 -21.87 -5.71
N GLY A 49 12.78 -22.98 -5.36
CA GLY A 49 12.89 -23.61 -4.04
C GLY A 49 12.09 -22.93 -2.93
N VAL A 50 11.33 -21.87 -3.21
CA VAL A 50 10.44 -21.22 -2.23
C VAL A 50 9.03 -21.80 -2.32
N ASP A 51 8.49 -22.23 -1.18
CA ASP A 51 7.13 -22.71 -1.06
C ASP A 51 6.16 -21.55 -0.79
N TYR A 52 5.06 -21.50 -1.56
CA TYR A 52 3.98 -20.52 -1.42
C TYR A 52 2.61 -21.20 -1.19
N SER A 53 2.58 -22.52 -1.03
CA SER A 53 1.35 -23.33 -0.92
C SER A 53 0.50 -23.00 0.33
N GLY A 54 1.11 -22.43 1.37
CA GLY A 54 0.42 -21.97 2.58
C GLY A 54 -0.06 -20.52 2.53
N THR A 55 -0.21 -19.94 1.33
CA THR A 55 -0.65 -18.54 1.15
C THR A 55 -1.78 -18.46 0.14
N TRP A 56 -2.54 -17.38 0.17
CA TRP A 56 -3.67 -17.11 -0.71
C TRP A 56 -3.29 -17.10 -2.19
N ILE A 57 -2.01 -16.94 -2.52
CA ILE A 57 -1.55 -17.00 -3.91
C ILE A 57 -1.81 -18.37 -4.52
N SER A 58 -1.79 -19.44 -3.71
CA SER A 58 -2.05 -20.81 -4.14
C SER A 58 -3.45 -21.00 -4.74
N ASP A 59 -4.41 -20.16 -4.35
CA ASP A 59 -5.79 -20.20 -4.87
C ASP A 59 -5.93 -19.57 -6.26
N ILE A 60 -5.03 -18.66 -6.63
CA ILE A 60 -5.14 -17.90 -7.90
C ILE A 60 -4.06 -18.26 -8.90
N VAL A 61 -2.96 -18.84 -8.43
CA VAL A 61 -1.82 -19.18 -9.27
C VAL A 61 -2.11 -20.46 -10.06
N GLY A 62 -1.96 -20.35 -11.37
CA GLY A 62 -2.14 -21.46 -12.29
C GLY A 62 -1.02 -22.49 -12.27
N SER A 63 -1.14 -23.47 -13.16
CA SER A 63 -0.10 -24.48 -13.40
C SER A 63 1.20 -23.89 -13.97
N ASP A 64 1.13 -22.75 -14.67
CA ASP A 64 2.31 -22.03 -15.18
C ASP A 64 3.08 -21.28 -14.08
N LYS A 65 2.47 -21.18 -12.89
CA LYS A 65 2.98 -20.50 -11.69
C LYS A 65 3.27 -19.01 -11.89
N LYS A 66 2.89 -18.41 -13.01
CA LYS A 66 3.17 -17.01 -13.31
C LYS A 66 2.10 -16.11 -12.71
N LEU A 67 2.51 -14.89 -12.37
CA LEU A 67 1.61 -13.84 -11.95
C LEU A 67 1.74 -12.64 -12.88
N THR A 68 0.61 -12.02 -13.20
CA THR A 68 0.55 -10.67 -13.78
C THR A 68 0.30 -9.69 -12.65
N ILE A 69 1.20 -8.72 -12.51
CA ILE A 69 1.13 -7.69 -11.48
C ILE A 69 0.80 -6.37 -12.15
N ILE A 70 -0.23 -5.70 -11.65
CA ILE A 70 -0.50 -4.31 -11.96
C ILE A 70 -0.27 -3.52 -10.68
N TYR A 71 0.72 -2.65 -10.67
CA TYR A 71 1.03 -1.76 -9.55
C TYR A 71 0.88 -0.32 -10.02
N GLY A 72 0.31 0.54 -9.18
CA GLY A 72 0.13 1.93 -9.57
C GLY A 72 -0.16 2.86 -8.42
N VAL A 73 -0.42 4.12 -8.78
CA VAL A 73 -0.75 5.21 -7.87
C VAL A 73 -2.07 5.83 -8.30
N VAL A 74 -2.96 6.03 -7.34
CA VAL A 74 -4.22 6.75 -7.51
C VAL A 74 -4.25 8.01 -6.65
N GLU A 75 -4.88 9.04 -7.16
CA GLU A 75 -5.33 10.21 -6.40
C GLU A 75 -6.81 10.06 -6.08
N LEU A 76 -7.16 10.35 -4.83
CA LEU A 76 -8.52 10.33 -4.31
C LEU A 76 -8.95 11.78 -4.06
N LEU A 77 -9.99 12.23 -4.77
CA LEU A 77 -10.35 13.63 -4.83
C LEU A 77 -11.62 13.94 -4.05
N LYS A 78 -11.66 15.12 -3.42
CA LYS A 78 -12.86 15.69 -2.80
C LYS A 78 -13.00 17.15 -3.21
N ASP A 79 -14.17 17.52 -3.71
CA ASP A 79 -14.47 18.87 -4.21
C ASP A 79 -13.43 19.34 -5.24
N GLY A 80 -12.96 18.41 -6.09
CA GLY A 80 -11.94 18.66 -7.12
C GLY A 80 -10.49 18.77 -6.61
N ASN A 81 -10.24 18.59 -5.32
CA ASN A 81 -8.89 18.64 -4.73
C ASN A 81 -8.39 17.23 -4.41
N VAL A 82 -7.12 16.96 -4.69
CA VAL A 82 -6.45 15.72 -4.24
C VAL A 82 -6.34 15.75 -2.71
N LEU A 83 -7.03 14.83 -2.04
CA LEU A 83 -6.93 14.68 -0.59
C LEU A 83 -5.91 13.62 -0.19
N VAL A 84 -5.85 12.54 -0.95
CA VAL A 84 -5.00 11.39 -0.64
C VAL A 84 -4.41 10.83 -1.93
N THR A 85 -3.14 10.48 -1.89
CA THR A 85 -2.47 9.66 -2.91
C THR A 85 -2.21 8.29 -2.32
N GLU A 86 -2.62 7.23 -3.01
CA GLU A 86 -2.51 5.85 -2.53
C GLU A 86 -1.85 4.98 -3.59
N GLU A 87 -0.98 4.07 -3.18
CA GLU A 87 -0.56 2.99 -4.05
C GLU A 87 -1.63 1.88 -4.09
N PHE A 88 -1.75 1.23 -5.24
CA PHE A 88 -2.56 0.03 -5.39
C PHE A 88 -1.75 -1.10 -6.01
N ILE A 89 -2.17 -2.33 -5.74
CA ILE A 89 -1.66 -3.51 -6.43
C ILE A 89 -2.81 -4.43 -6.79
N LYS A 90 -2.77 -4.98 -8.00
CA LYS A 90 -3.56 -6.12 -8.44
C LYS A 90 -2.60 -7.24 -8.80
N VAL A 91 -2.88 -8.41 -8.25
CA VAL A 91 -2.12 -9.63 -8.49
C VAL A 91 -3.06 -10.60 -9.18
N GLY A 92 -2.73 -11.01 -10.40
CA GLY A 92 -3.50 -11.96 -11.19
C GLY A 92 -2.69 -13.23 -11.48
N GLY A 93 -3.38 -14.37 -11.46
CA GLY A 93 -2.92 -15.63 -12.03
C GLY A 93 -4.00 -16.19 -12.97
N SER A 94 -3.81 -17.39 -13.52
CA SER A 94 -4.79 -17.97 -14.46
C SER A 94 -6.17 -18.23 -13.84
N GLU A 95 -6.23 -18.44 -12.52
CA GLU A 95 -7.47 -18.81 -11.82
C GLU A 95 -8.18 -17.62 -11.18
N GLY A 96 -7.58 -16.43 -11.22
CA GLY A 96 -8.23 -15.23 -10.68
C GLY A 96 -7.29 -14.07 -10.39
N SER A 97 -7.82 -13.07 -9.69
CA SER A 97 -7.02 -11.94 -9.24
C SER A 97 -7.56 -11.34 -7.95
N LYS A 98 -6.66 -10.71 -7.18
CA LYS A 98 -7.02 -9.88 -6.03
C LYS A 98 -6.41 -8.49 -6.18
N ARG A 99 -7.09 -7.48 -5.65
CA ARG A 99 -6.65 -6.07 -5.70
C ARG A 99 -6.72 -5.45 -4.31
N PHE A 100 -5.72 -4.65 -3.98
CA PHE A 100 -5.52 -4.08 -2.65
C PHE A 100 -5.04 -2.63 -2.77
N LEU A 101 -5.32 -1.83 -1.75
CA LEU A 101 -4.65 -0.55 -1.53
C LEU A 101 -3.53 -0.72 -0.51
N VAL A 102 -2.53 0.14 -0.58
CA VAL A 102 -1.41 0.13 0.35
C VAL A 102 -1.90 0.45 1.76
N ASN A 103 -1.51 -0.38 2.72
CA ASN A 103 -1.81 -0.20 4.13
C ASN A 103 -0.68 0.55 4.84
N SER A 104 0.57 0.20 4.53
CA SER A 104 1.76 0.85 5.06
C SER A 104 2.94 0.67 4.11
N ALA A 105 4.03 1.42 4.34
CA ALA A 105 5.27 1.27 3.61
C ALA A 105 6.49 1.46 4.53
N SER A 106 7.62 0.91 4.13
CA SER A 106 8.93 1.15 4.73
C SER A 106 9.92 1.60 3.66
N TYR A 107 10.75 2.57 4.05
CA TYR A 107 11.72 3.21 3.18
C TYR A 107 13.11 2.99 3.75
N TYR A 108 14.00 2.48 2.93
CA TYR A 108 15.40 2.26 3.26
C TYR A 108 16.24 3.09 2.30
N TYR A 109 17.32 3.64 2.83
CA TYR A 109 18.18 4.59 2.13
C TYR A 109 19.59 4.04 2.02
N TRP A 110 20.37 4.55 1.08
CA TRP A 110 21.81 4.31 1.08
C TRP A 110 22.48 5.11 2.19
N ASP A 111 23.53 4.55 2.78
CA ASP A 111 24.23 5.13 3.93
C ASP A 111 24.69 6.56 3.63
N GLY A 112 24.22 7.51 4.46
CA GLY A 112 24.58 8.93 4.34
C GLY A 112 23.89 9.68 3.19
N THR A 113 22.86 9.10 2.56
CA THR A 113 22.10 9.73 1.46
C THR A 113 20.61 9.84 1.79
N SER A 114 19.88 10.61 0.97
CA SER A 114 18.41 10.60 0.92
C SER A 114 17.86 9.67 -0.18
N ASP A 115 18.73 8.95 -0.88
CA ASP A 115 18.35 8.13 -2.01
C ASP A 115 17.90 6.75 -1.53
N PHE A 116 16.77 6.29 -2.05
CA PHE A 116 16.22 5.00 -1.67
C PHE A 116 17.17 3.87 -2.11
N SER A 117 17.46 2.94 -1.20
CA SER A 117 18.04 1.64 -1.52
C SER A 117 16.94 0.59 -1.71
N GLN A 118 15.83 0.73 -0.96
CA GLN A 118 14.68 -0.15 -1.04
C GLN A 118 13.40 0.55 -0.58
N ILE A 119 12.30 0.25 -1.25
CA ILE A 119 10.96 0.59 -0.79
C ILE A 119 10.16 -0.70 -0.65
N LYS A 120 9.53 -0.90 0.50
CA LYS A 120 8.62 -2.02 0.74
C LYS A 120 7.22 -1.49 1.00
N SER A 121 6.31 -1.82 0.10
CA SER A 121 4.90 -1.47 0.23
C SER A 121 4.11 -2.67 0.68
N PHE A 122 3.23 -2.46 1.63
CA PHE A 122 2.48 -3.51 2.27
C PHE A 122 0.99 -3.30 2.06
N PHE A 123 0.36 -4.25 1.37
CA PHE A 123 -1.02 -4.16 0.89
C PHE A 123 -1.89 -5.18 1.61
N TRP A 124 -3.14 -4.80 1.90
CA TRP A 124 -4.11 -5.66 2.59
C TRP A 124 -5.42 -5.80 1.83
N SER A 125 -6.01 -6.99 1.84
CA SER A 125 -7.42 -7.19 1.46
C SER A 125 -8.37 -6.38 2.33
N ALA A 126 -7.95 -6.06 3.54
CA ALA A 126 -8.66 -5.23 4.48
C ALA A 126 -8.70 -3.73 4.10
N LYS A 127 -7.99 -3.28 3.06
CA LYS A 127 -8.07 -1.90 2.54
C LYS A 127 -8.22 -1.94 1.03
N LYS A 128 -9.39 -1.58 0.52
CA LYS A 128 -9.72 -1.69 -0.91
C LYS A 128 -10.51 -0.48 -1.40
N LEU A 129 -10.44 -0.26 -2.71
CA LEU A 129 -11.25 0.71 -3.41
C LEU A 129 -12.52 0.03 -3.97
N GLU A 130 -13.68 0.58 -3.64
CA GLU A 130 -14.99 0.18 -4.14
C GLU A 130 -15.70 1.40 -4.75
N GLY A 131 -15.72 1.47 -6.08
CA GLY A 131 -16.12 2.71 -6.77
C GLY A 131 -15.14 3.82 -6.44
N THR A 132 -15.63 4.88 -5.80
CA THR A 132 -14.82 6.01 -5.30
C THR A 132 -14.61 5.96 -3.78
N SER A 133 -15.00 4.88 -3.11
CA SER A 133 -14.88 4.75 -1.66
C SER A 133 -13.71 3.87 -1.26
N VAL A 134 -12.91 4.32 -0.29
CA VAL A 134 -11.92 3.48 0.38
C VAL A 134 -12.60 2.77 1.55
N VAL A 135 -12.69 1.45 1.46
CA VAL A 135 -13.25 0.60 2.51
C VAL A 135 -12.11 -0.06 3.28
N LYS A 136 -12.11 0.13 4.60
CA LYS A 136 -11.29 -0.62 5.55
C LYS A 136 -12.17 -1.64 6.26
N ASP A 137 -11.93 -2.92 6.06
CA ASP A 137 -12.68 -4.02 6.67
C ASP A 137 -11.70 -5.07 7.19
N LYS A 138 -11.61 -5.22 8.51
CA LYS A 138 -10.63 -6.11 9.14
C LYS A 138 -11.16 -7.52 9.38
N THR A 139 -12.28 -7.89 8.75
CA THR A 139 -12.80 -9.25 8.81
C THR A 139 -11.78 -10.24 8.26
N LYS A 140 -11.43 -11.26 9.07
CA LYS A 140 -10.44 -12.28 8.70
C LYS A 140 -11.01 -13.27 7.67
N PRO A 141 -10.16 -13.90 6.82
CA PRO A 141 -8.71 -13.71 6.73
C PRO A 141 -8.32 -12.38 6.06
N ILE A 142 -7.18 -11.81 6.45
CA ILE A 142 -6.61 -10.63 5.82
C ILE A 142 -5.46 -11.10 4.94
N TYR A 143 -5.73 -11.18 3.64
CA TYR A 143 -4.68 -11.44 2.66
C TYR A 143 -3.76 -10.23 2.55
N SER A 144 -2.47 -10.49 2.51
CA SER A 144 -1.47 -9.47 2.37
C SER A 144 -0.48 -9.75 1.26
N THR A 145 0.02 -8.65 0.69
CA THR A 145 1.11 -8.64 -0.28
C THR A 145 2.17 -7.66 0.20
N CYS A 146 3.41 -8.12 0.31
CA CYS A 146 4.56 -7.25 0.45
C CYS A 146 5.22 -7.11 -0.91
N PHE A 147 5.30 -5.89 -1.43
CA PHE A 147 5.99 -5.57 -2.67
C PHE A 147 7.27 -4.79 -2.37
N SER A 148 8.41 -5.41 -2.64
CA SER A 148 9.73 -4.83 -2.43
C SER A 148 10.31 -4.38 -3.77
N ARG A 149 10.70 -3.12 -3.85
CA ARG A 149 11.41 -2.49 -4.98
C ARG A 149 12.81 -2.13 -4.51
N LYS A 150 13.84 -2.57 -5.23
CA LYS A 150 15.24 -2.23 -4.93
C LYS A 150 15.83 -1.32 -6.00
N PHE A 151 16.69 -0.42 -5.54
CA PHE A 151 17.23 0.67 -6.33
C PHE A 151 18.75 0.68 -6.26
N THR A 152 19.41 1.04 -7.36
CA THR A 152 20.85 1.34 -7.36
C THR A 152 21.11 2.67 -6.64
N GLU A 153 22.36 2.99 -6.34
CA GLU A 153 22.72 4.30 -5.77
C GLU A 153 22.33 5.49 -6.68
N ASN A 154 22.22 5.25 -7.99
CA ASN A 154 21.78 6.27 -8.95
C ASN A 154 20.25 6.41 -9.05
N GLY A 155 19.49 5.64 -8.27
CA GLY A 155 18.02 5.67 -8.26
C GLY A 155 17.34 4.75 -9.27
N ASP A 156 18.10 3.96 -10.04
CA ASP A 156 17.51 3.01 -11.00
C ASP A 156 16.93 1.79 -10.30
N ARG A 157 15.70 1.41 -10.64
CA ARG A 157 15.09 0.14 -10.19
C ARG A 157 15.86 -1.03 -10.80
N TYR A 158 16.26 -2.02 -10.00
CA TYR A 158 16.96 -3.21 -10.51
C TYR A 158 16.37 -4.54 -10.07
N ALA A 159 15.47 -4.55 -9.07
CA ALA A 159 14.78 -5.76 -8.67
C ALA A 159 13.40 -5.50 -8.05
N PHE A 160 12.48 -6.42 -8.32
CA PHE A 160 11.14 -6.48 -7.76
C PHE A 160 10.90 -7.83 -7.13
N TYR A 161 10.43 -7.81 -5.88
CA TYR A 161 10.10 -9.02 -5.14
C TYR A 161 8.73 -8.92 -4.50
N LEU A 162 8.05 -10.06 -4.44
CA LEU A 162 6.73 -10.20 -3.83
C LEU A 162 6.76 -11.33 -2.81
N SER A 163 6.07 -11.12 -1.69
CA SER A 163 5.70 -12.19 -0.76
C SER A 163 4.24 -12.04 -0.38
N PHE A 164 3.63 -13.14 0.05
CA PHE A 164 2.19 -13.26 0.31
C PHE A 164 1.95 -13.93 1.66
N SER A 165 0.84 -13.60 2.33
CA SER A 165 0.41 -14.23 3.57
C SER A 165 -1.09 -14.09 3.76
N ASP A 166 -1.65 -14.99 4.57
CA ASP A 166 -3.07 -15.00 4.98
C ASP A 166 -3.29 -14.35 6.35
N ASP A 167 -2.19 -13.94 6.99
CA ASP A 167 -2.19 -13.10 8.18
C ASP A 167 -1.52 -11.76 7.89
N GLY A 168 -2.38 -10.75 7.69
CA GLY A 168 -1.94 -9.40 7.42
C GLY A 168 -1.10 -8.77 8.53
N GLU A 169 -1.32 -9.08 9.81
CA GLU A 169 -0.60 -8.41 10.90
C GLU A 169 0.83 -8.93 11.05
N ASP A 170 1.02 -10.25 11.05
CA ASP A 170 2.33 -10.87 11.17
C ASP A 170 3.19 -10.59 9.93
N HIS A 171 2.59 -10.67 8.74
CA HIS A 171 3.32 -10.38 7.50
C HIS A 171 3.76 -8.92 7.39
N SER A 172 3.05 -8.00 8.05
CA SER A 172 3.48 -6.59 8.11
C SER A 172 4.83 -6.45 8.82
N GLN A 173 5.02 -7.19 9.90
CA GLN A 173 6.25 -7.17 10.69
C GLN A 173 7.39 -7.82 9.92
N GLU A 174 7.13 -8.91 9.20
CA GLU A 174 8.14 -9.59 8.38
C GLU A 174 8.55 -8.77 7.15
N CYS A 175 7.57 -8.18 6.47
CA CYS A 175 7.79 -7.29 5.33
C CYS A 175 8.69 -6.13 5.75
N THR A 176 8.36 -5.45 6.85
CA THR A 176 9.08 -4.26 7.33
C THR A 176 10.35 -4.59 8.13
N GLY A 177 10.49 -5.81 8.66
CA GLY A 177 11.62 -6.27 9.47
C GLY A 177 12.77 -6.93 8.70
N GLY A 178 12.63 -7.12 7.38
CA GLY A 178 13.69 -7.70 6.54
C GLY A 178 13.75 -9.23 6.52
N THR A 179 12.82 -9.90 7.20
CA THR A 179 12.74 -11.37 7.30
C THR A 179 11.78 -12.01 6.31
N SER A 180 11.01 -11.23 5.54
CA SER A 180 10.09 -11.75 4.54
C SER A 180 10.82 -12.57 3.47
N THR A 181 10.52 -13.87 3.42
CA THR A 181 10.98 -14.76 2.33
C THR A 181 10.29 -14.34 1.04
N MET A 182 11.06 -13.84 0.08
CA MET A 182 10.54 -13.46 -1.22
C MET A 182 10.11 -14.70 -1.98
N MET A 183 8.85 -14.73 -2.42
CA MET A 183 8.25 -15.88 -3.10
C MET A 183 8.29 -15.74 -4.61
N TYR A 184 8.22 -14.50 -5.10
CA TYR A 184 8.15 -14.17 -6.51
C TYR A 184 9.11 -13.04 -6.84
N GLU A 185 9.68 -13.09 -8.05
CA GLU A 185 10.51 -12.04 -8.62
C GLU A 185 10.00 -11.62 -10.00
N ALA A 186 10.16 -10.35 -10.33
CA ALA A 186 9.86 -9.82 -11.66
C ALA A 186 11.10 -9.22 -12.30
N ASP A 187 11.23 -9.42 -13.61
CA ASP A 187 12.28 -8.77 -14.41
C ASP A 187 11.91 -7.30 -14.61
N VAL A 188 12.81 -6.40 -14.20
CA VAL A 188 12.63 -4.95 -14.39
C VAL A 188 12.47 -4.59 -15.87
N GLY A 189 13.12 -5.33 -16.78
CA GLY A 189 12.98 -5.13 -18.22
C GLY A 189 11.59 -5.45 -18.77
N SER A 190 10.73 -6.12 -17.99
CA SER A 190 9.38 -6.51 -18.42
C SER A 190 8.30 -5.47 -18.14
N ILE A 191 8.63 -4.39 -17.42
CA ILE A 191 7.63 -3.38 -17.03
C ILE A 191 7.09 -2.64 -18.25
N ARG A 192 5.77 -2.53 -18.32
CA ARG A 192 5.06 -1.64 -19.22
C ARG A 192 4.34 -0.58 -18.41
N GLU A 193 4.75 0.67 -18.57
CA GLU A 193 4.25 1.81 -17.78
C GLU A 193 3.24 2.65 -18.56
N THR A 194 2.30 3.24 -17.82
CA THR A 194 1.35 4.25 -18.28
C THR A 194 1.29 5.38 -17.25
N GLY A 195 1.24 6.63 -17.72
CA GLY A 195 1.38 7.82 -16.87
C GLY A 195 2.84 8.18 -16.59
N GLU A 196 3.06 9.31 -15.91
CA GLU A 196 4.40 9.68 -15.44
C GLU A 196 4.66 8.96 -14.11
N ALA A 197 5.80 8.27 -14.01
CA ALA A 197 6.25 7.75 -12.73
C ALA A 197 6.46 8.96 -11.80
N THR A 198 5.63 9.07 -10.75
CA THR A 198 5.83 10.09 -9.74
C THR A 198 7.17 9.82 -9.08
N SER A 199 8.17 10.63 -9.40
CA SER A 199 9.42 10.65 -8.68
C SER A 199 9.07 10.95 -7.23
N THR A 200 9.28 9.98 -6.33
CA THR A 200 9.20 10.19 -4.87
C THR A 200 10.37 11.04 -4.37
N SER A 201 10.84 12.00 -5.16
CA SER A 201 11.80 13.01 -4.72
C SER A 201 11.07 13.97 -3.77
N GLY A 202 11.16 13.69 -2.48
CA GLY A 202 10.76 14.60 -1.41
C GLY A 202 9.44 14.28 -0.74
N MET A 203 9.50 13.48 0.33
CA MET A 203 8.86 13.83 1.59
C MET A 203 9.95 13.98 2.64
#